data_AF-A0A417F8B5-F1
#
_entry.id   AF-A0A417F8B5-F1
#
_cell.length_a   1.000
_cell.length_b   1.000
_cell.length_c   1.000
_cell.angle_alpha   90.00
_cell.angle_beta   90.00
_cell.angle_gamma   90.00
#
_symmetry.space_group_name_H-M   'P 1'
#
loop_
_entity.id
_entity.type
_entity.pdbx_description
1 polymer ?
#
loop_
_entity_poly.entity_id
_entity_poly.type
_entity_poly.pdbx_seq_one_letter_code
_entity_poly.pdbx_strand_id
1 'polypeptide(L)'
;MSDRMQKITDESEVSTTELATVLGVSARRVQQMAQDGTIPTCRKGCFRLADSVQRYVKFLSDGPMDEEDKKLEKTRRVAETTMKASKATIAKLEAEELKGKMHRSEDVAAMTTDLIYAIRGAMMALPGRLAVDVASANSPAEAAEIIRREVNKAMRELSNYRYDPKKYEERVRERRAWEADSGRDVDDG
;
A
#
# COMPACT_ATOMS: atom_id res chain seq x y z
N MET A 1 15.64 -39.07 10.04
CA MET A 1 15.02 -40.15 9.24
C MET A 1 15.06 -39.68 7.79
N SER A 2 15.79 -40.39 6.92
CA SER A 2 15.90 -40.03 5.50
C SER A 2 14.55 -40.19 4.83
N ASP A 3 13.87 -39.08 4.61
CA ASP A 3 12.75 -39.03 3.67
C ASP A 3 13.35 -39.22 2.27
N ARG A 4 13.29 -40.45 1.76
CA ARG A 4 13.67 -40.71 0.37
C ARG A 4 12.68 -39.92 -0.47
N MET A 5 13.13 -38.85 -1.12
CA MET A 5 12.48 -38.31 -2.31
C MET A 5 12.23 -39.49 -3.25
N GLN A 6 11.01 -40.03 -3.23
CA GLN A 6 10.61 -41.04 -4.19
C GLN A 6 10.68 -40.36 -5.55
N LYS A 7 11.53 -40.89 -6.44
CA LYS A 7 11.59 -40.40 -7.81
C LYS A 7 10.22 -40.63 -8.43
N ILE A 8 9.61 -39.56 -8.94
CA ILE A 8 8.37 -39.67 -9.70
C ILE A 8 8.69 -40.47 -10.96
N THR A 9 7.94 -41.54 -11.15
CA THR A 9 7.95 -42.42 -12.32
C THR A 9 6.56 -42.46 -12.95
N ASP A 10 6.45 -43.07 -14.13
CA ASP A 10 5.16 -43.20 -14.83
C ASP A 10 4.12 -44.03 -14.07
N GLU A 11 4.57 -44.84 -13.11
CA GLU A 11 3.73 -45.68 -12.24
C GLU A 11 3.41 -45.02 -10.89
N SER A 12 3.88 -43.79 -10.64
CA SER A 12 3.62 -43.09 -9.38
C SER A 12 2.13 -42.84 -9.19
N GLU A 13 1.55 -43.40 -8.14
CA GLU A 13 0.15 -43.22 -7.77
C GLU A 13 0.00 -42.13 -6.72
N VAL A 14 -1.00 -41.28 -6.88
CA VAL A 14 -1.34 -40.19 -5.98
C VAL A 14 -2.82 -40.22 -5.62
N SER A 15 -3.15 -39.75 -4.43
CA SER A 15 -4.53 -39.55 -3.98
C SER A 15 -5.17 -38.36 -4.69
N THR A 16 -6.50 -38.28 -4.61
CA THR A 16 -7.28 -37.12 -5.09
C THR A 16 -6.73 -35.78 -4.57
N THR A 17 -6.34 -35.73 -3.30
CA THR A 17 -5.88 -34.51 -2.64
C THR A 17 -4.50 -34.11 -3.13
N GLU A 18 -3.58 -35.07 -3.28
CA GLU A 18 -2.25 -34.83 -3.82
C GLU A 18 -2.31 -34.40 -5.29
N LEU A 19 -3.16 -35.06 -6.09
CA LEU A 19 -3.37 -34.68 -7.48
C LEU A 19 -3.97 -33.26 -7.58
N ALA A 20 -4.90 -32.91 -6.70
CA ALA A 20 -5.47 -31.56 -6.62
C ALA A 20 -4.39 -30.50 -6.34
N THR A 21 -3.47 -30.79 -5.41
CA THR A 21 -2.33 -29.93 -5.11
C THR A 21 -1.40 -29.78 -6.31
N VAL A 22 -1.06 -30.88 -7.00
CA VAL A 22 -0.17 -30.85 -8.16
C VAL A 22 -0.78 -30.08 -9.33
N LEU A 23 -2.06 -30.31 -9.62
CA LEU A 23 -2.76 -29.65 -10.73
C LEU A 23 -3.20 -28.21 -10.41
N GLY A 24 -3.13 -27.78 -9.14
CA GLY A 24 -3.57 -26.46 -8.71
C GLY A 24 -5.10 -26.27 -8.78
N VAL A 25 -5.87 -27.34 -8.64
CA VAL A 25 -7.35 -27.32 -8.67
C VAL A 25 -7.94 -27.87 -7.37
N SER A 26 -9.25 -27.75 -7.17
CA SER A 26 -9.91 -28.33 -6.00
C SER A 26 -10.06 -29.86 -6.12
N ALA A 27 -10.06 -30.57 -4.98
CA ALA A 27 -10.31 -32.02 -4.95
C ALA A 27 -11.67 -32.40 -5.58
N ARG A 28 -12.69 -31.53 -5.44
CA ARG A 28 -13.98 -31.68 -6.11
C ARG A 28 -13.84 -31.67 -7.63
N ARG A 29 -13.01 -30.78 -8.19
CA ARG A 29 -12.76 -30.72 -9.63
C ARG A 29 -12.04 -31.97 -10.13
N VAL A 30 -11.09 -32.51 -9.36
CA VAL A 30 -10.43 -33.78 -9.67
C VAL A 30 -11.45 -34.93 -9.73
N GLN A 31 -12.35 -35.01 -8.76
CA GLN A 31 -13.40 -36.04 -8.74
C GLN A 31 -14.37 -35.91 -9.93
N GLN A 32 -14.73 -34.69 -10.31
CA GLN A 32 -15.56 -34.43 -11.47
C GLN A 32 -14.87 -34.92 -12.76
N MET A 33 -13.59 -34.55 -12.97
CA MET A 33 -12.81 -35.02 -14.13
C MET A 33 -12.64 -36.54 -14.16
N ALA A 34 -12.65 -37.19 -13.00
CA ALA A 34 -12.65 -38.65 -12.89
C ALA A 34 -13.99 -39.27 -13.29
N GLN A 35 -15.11 -38.66 -12.88
CA GLN A 35 -16.46 -39.08 -13.27
C GLN A 35 -16.72 -38.88 -14.77
N ASP A 36 -16.24 -37.76 -15.32
CA ASP A 36 -16.36 -37.41 -16.73
C ASP A 36 -15.40 -38.20 -17.64
N GLY A 37 -14.56 -39.08 -17.05
CA GLY A 37 -13.60 -39.92 -17.78
C GLY A 37 -12.38 -39.18 -18.34
N THR A 38 -12.23 -37.89 -18.05
CA THR A 38 -11.11 -37.05 -18.50
C THR A 38 -9.80 -37.48 -17.84
N ILE A 39 -9.83 -37.77 -16.53
CA ILE A 39 -8.70 -38.28 -15.76
C ILE A 39 -9.11 -39.61 -15.10
N PRO A 40 -8.80 -40.76 -15.70
CA PRO A 40 -9.25 -42.04 -15.18
C PRO A 40 -8.61 -42.37 -13.82
N THR A 41 -9.38 -43.04 -12.95
CA THR A 41 -8.86 -43.57 -11.69
C THR A 41 -8.22 -44.94 -11.92
N CYS A 42 -7.07 -45.19 -11.29
CA CYS A 42 -6.40 -46.50 -11.34
C CYS A 42 -6.96 -47.45 -10.28
N ARG A 43 -7.31 -46.89 -9.13
CA ARG A 43 -8.04 -47.54 -8.04
C ARG A 43 -8.96 -46.49 -7.41
N LYS A 44 -9.96 -46.91 -6.64
CA LYS A 44 -10.87 -46.00 -5.92
C LYS A 44 -10.08 -44.93 -5.15
N GLY A 45 -10.11 -43.69 -5.63
CA GLY A 45 -9.43 -42.54 -5.02
C GLY A 45 -7.94 -42.36 -5.35
N CYS A 46 -7.36 -43.21 -6.21
CA CYS A 46 -5.96 -43.16 -6.64
C CYS A 46 -5.83 -42.94 -8.14
N PHE A 47 -4.82 -42.15 -8.52
CA PHE A 47 -4.55 -41.71 -9.88
C PHE A 47 -3.08 -41.90 -10.23
N ARG A 48 -2.79 -42.29 -11.47
CA ARG A 48 -1.41 -42.25 -11.98
C ARG A 48 -1.03 -40.81 -12.28
N LEU A 49 -0.02 -40.30 -11.57
CA LEU A 49 0.37 -38.90 -11.61
C LEU A 49 0.76 -38.46 -13.03
N ALA A 50 1.67 -39.19 -13.67
CA ALA A 50 2.18 -38.84 -15.01
C ALA A 50 1.06 -38.81 -16.06
N ASP A 51 0.25 -39.87 -16.13
CA ASP A 51 -0.89 -39.96 -17.07
C ASP A 51 -1.95 -38.89 -16.78
N SER A 52 -2.26 -38.64 -15.50
CA SER A 52 -3.26 -37.64 -15.11
C SER A 52 -2.82 -36.22 -15.46
N VAL A 53 -1.55 -35.88 -15.25
CA VAL A 53 -0.99 -34.57 -15.61
C VAL A 53 -0.99 -34.39 -17.13
N GLN A 54 -0.54 -35.38 -17.89
CA GLN A 54 -0.52 -35.31 -19.36
C GLN A 54 -1.93 -35.18 -19.94
N ARG A 55 -2.89 -35.95 -19.43
CA ARG A 55 -4.30 -35.86 -19.82
C ARG A 55 -4.92 -34.54 -19.44
N TYR A 56 -4.58 -33.98 -18.28
CA TYR A 56 -5.05 -32.66 -17.86
C TYR A 56 -4.50 -31.56 -18.77
N VAL A 57 -3.20 -31.60 -19.08
CA VAL A 57 -2.57 -30.67 -20.03
C VAL A 57 -3.21 -30.80 -21.42
N LYS A 58 -3.47 -32.03 -21.86
CA LYS A 58 -4.16 -32.29 -23.13
C LYS A 58 -5.61 -31.82 -23.10
N PHE A 59 -6.34 -32.01 -22.01
CA PHE A 59 -7.70 -31.52 -21.81
C PHE A 59 -7.78 -29.99 -21.87
N LEU A 60 -6.81 -29.29 -21.28
CA LEU A 60 -6.68 -27.83 -21.40
C LEU A 60 -6.37 -27.38 -22.83
N SER A 61 -5.74 -28.24 -23.63
CA SER A 61 -5.30 -27.95 -25.00
C SER A 61 -6.33 -28.34 -26.08
N ASP A 62 -7.09 -29.42 -25.86
CA ASP A 62 -8.00 -30.06 -26.83
C ASP A 62 -9.50 -29.86 -26.51
N GLY A 63 -9.85 -29.37 -25.31
CA GLY A 63 -11.26 -29.23 -24.91
C GLY A 63 -11.93 -27.97 -25.49
N PRO A 64 -13.12 -28.07 -26.10
CA PRO A 64 -13.96 -26.90 -26.30
C PRO A 64 -14.45 -26.45 -24.92
N MET A 65 -13.65 -25.62 -24.22
CA MET A 65 -14.19 -24.92 -23.06
C MET A 65 -15.37 -24.09 -23.54
N ASP A 66 -16.50 -24.26 -22.88
CA ASP A 66 -17.66 -23.41 -23.04
C ASP A 66 -17.23 -21.94 -22.86
N GLU A 67 -17.76 -21.05 -23.70
CA GLU A 67 -17.34 -19.63 -23.72
C GLU A 67 -17.51 -18.98 -22.35
N GLU A 68 -18.50 -19.43 -21.56
CA GLU A 68 -18.71 -18.96 -20.19
C GLU A 68 -17.56 -19.32 -19.23
N ASP A 69 -17.02 -20.54 -19.28
CA ASP A 69 -15.93 -20.98 -18.39
C ASP A 69 -14.61 -20.28 -18.74
N LYS A 70 -14.32 -20.07 -20.03
CA LYS A 70 -13.17 -19.27 -20.50
C LYS A 70 -13.28 -17.83 -20.02
N LYS A 71 -14.49 -17.26 -20.05
CA LYS A 71 -14.75 -15.89 -19.61
C LYS A 71 -14.61 -15.78 -18.10
N LEU A 72 -15.12 -16.74 -17.34
CA LEU A 72 -15.03 -16.74 -15.87
C LEU A 72 -13.59 -16.86 -15.38
N GLU A 73 -12.79 -17.77 -15.98
CA GLU A 73 -11.41 -17.99 -15.58
C GLU A 73 -10.49 -16.82 -16.00
N LYS A 74 -10.69 -16.25 -17.20
CA LYS A 74 -10.03 -14.99 -17.59
C LYS A 74 -10.40 -13.84 -16.66
N THR A 75 -11.68 -13.68 -16.34
CA THR A 75 -12.15 -12.58 -15.47
C THR A 75 -11.57 -12.72 -14.06
N ARG A 76 -11.50 -13.94 -13.53
CA ARG A 76 -10.88 -14.22 -12.24
C ARG A 76 -9.39 -13.92 -12.24
N ARG A 77 -8.64 -14.37 -13.25
CA ARG A 77 -7.20 -14.04 -13.38
C ARG A 77 -6.96 -12.55 -13.53
N VAL A 78 -7.76 -11.85 -14.33
CA VAL A 78 -7.67 -10.40 -14.49
C VAL A 78 -7.97 -9.69 -13.17
N ALA A 79 -9.02 -10.09 -12.46
CA ALA A 79 -9.37 -9.52 -11.16
C ALA A 79 -8.27 -9.77 -10.12
N GLU A 80 -7.71 -10.97 -10.07
CA GLU A 80 -6.63 -11.32 -9.15
C GLU A 80 -5.34 -10.55 -9.45
N THR A 81 -5.00 -10.40 -10.74
CA THR A 81 -3.85 -9.60 -11.18
C THR A 81 -4.06 -8.11 -10.87
N THR A 82 -5.27 -7.59 -11.11
CA THR A 82 -5.63 -6.20 -10.84
C THR A 82 -5.60 -5.91 -9.33
N MET A 83 -6.17 -6.79 -8.50
CA MET A 83 -6.14 -6.67 -7.05
C MET A 83 -4.71 -6.71 -6.52
N LYS A 84 -3.85 -7.58 -7.06
CA LYS A 84 -2.43 -7.65 -6.68
C LYS A 84 -1.66 -6.40 -7.11
N ALA A 85 -1.95 -5.84 -8.28
CA ALA A 85 -1.37 -4.58 -8.75
C ALA A 85 -1.81 -3.39 -7.88
N SER A 86 -3.09 -3.30 -7.53
CA SER A 86 -3.62 -2.26 -6.65
C SER A 86 -3.01 -2.34 -5.25
N LYS A 87 -2.93 -3.54 -4.65
CA LYS A 87 -2.26 -3.74 -3.35
C LYS A 87 -0.77 -3.39 -3.40
N ALA A 88 -0.07 -3.74 -4.47
CA ALA A 88 1.33 -3.34 -4.65
C ALA A 88 1.49 -1.82 -4.78
N THR A 89 0.55 -1.14 -5.43
CA THR A 89 0.53 0.31 -5.57
C THR A 89 0.31 0.99 -4.22
N ILE A 90 -0.65 0.51 -3.44
CA ILE A 90 -0.92 0.99 -2.08
C ILE A 90 0.32 0.80 -1.19
N ALA A 91 0.90 -0.40 -1.18
CA ALA A 91 2.10 -0.68 -0.39
C ALA A 91 3.30 0.20 -0.81
N LYS A 92 3.43 0.53 -2.09
CA LYS A 92 4.46 1.46 -2.57
C LYS A 92 4.20 2.88 -2.08
N LEU A 93 2.96 3.36 -2.16
CA LEU A 93 2.58 4.70 -1.71
C LEU A 93 2.77 4.85 -0.19
N GLU A 94 2.37 3.84 0.58
CA GLU A 94 2.60 3.78 2.04
C GLU A 94 4.09 3.78 2.38
N ALA A 95 4.92 3.08 1.59
CA ALA A 95 6.37 3.08 1.77
C ALA A 95 7.02 4.43 1.39
N GLU A 96 6.47 5.16 0.42
CA GLU A 96 6.94 6.51 0.04
C GLU A 96 6.52 7.58 1.05
N GLU A 97 5.32 7.46 1.64
CA GLU A 97 4.86 8.26 2.77
C GLU A 97 5.74 8.03 4.01
N LEU A 98 6.08 6.77 4.33
CA LEU A 98 7.00 6.42 5.41
C LEU A 98 8.42 6.96 5.21
N LYS A 99 8.85 7.17 3.97
CA LYS A 99 10.14 7.80 3.65
C LYS A 99 10.09 9.33 3.73
N GLY A 100 8.95 9.92 4.11
CA GLY A 100 8.78 11.36 4.24
C GLY A 100 8.80 12.12 2.91
N LYS A 101 8.60 11.44 1.78
CA LYS A 101 8.59 12.05 0.44
C LYS A 101 7.20 12.46 -0.05
N MET A 102 6.14 11.98 0.60
CA MET A 102 4.75 12.27 0.25
C MET A 102 4.01 12.78 1.49
N HIS A 103 3.32 13.92 1.34
CA HIS A 103 2.49 14.50 2.38
C HIS A 103 1.02 14.42 1.98
N ARG A 104 0.14 14.05 2.93
CA ARG A 104 -1.30 14.22 2.73
C ARG A 104 -1.63 15.71 2.70
N SER A 105 -2.61 16.08 1.87
CA SER A 105 -3.04 17.48 1.71
C SER A 105 -3.47 18.15 3.02
N GLU A 106 -4.05 17.39 3.94
CA GLU A 106 -4.49 17.84 5.27
C GLU A 106 -3.32 18.32 6.14
N ASP A 107 -2.20 17.60 6.14
CA ASP A 107 -1.03 17.97 6.92
C ASP A 107 -0.32 19.19 6.35
N VAL A 108 -0.29 19.30 5.01
CA VAL A 108 0.21 20.49 4.31
C VAL A 108 -0.63 21.72 4.68
N ALA A 109 -1.96 21.58 4.72
CA ALA A 109 -2.87 22.66 5.09
C ALA A 109 -2.66 23.13 6.54
N ALA A 110 -2.51 22.20 7.48
CA ALA A 110 -2.23 22.53 8.88
C ALA A 110 -0.88 23.24 9.05
N MET A 111 0.18 22.75 8.39
CA MET A 111 1.50 23.38 8.45
C MET A 111 1.51 24.80 7.82
N THR A 112 0.77 24.97 6.73
CA THR A 112 0.58 26.28 6.10
C THR A 112 -0.16 27.23 7.03
N THR A 113 -1.15 26.73 7.77
CA THR A 113 -1.91 27.49 8.76
C THR A 113 -1.02 27.95 9.92
N ASP A 114 -0.19 27.06 10.46
CA ASP A 114 0.77 27.40 11.51
C ASP A 114 1.78 28.47 11.05
N LEU A 115 2.27 28.36 9.82
CA LEU A 115 3.15 29.36 9.21
C LEU A 115 2.46 30.73 9.11
N ILE A 116 1.20 30.77 8.68
CA ILE A 116 0.41 32.01 8.59
C ILE A 116 0.24 32.64 9.98
N TYR A 117 -0.02 31.82 11.02
CA TYR A 117 -0.12 32.33 12.39
C TYR A 117 1.20 32.88 12.92
N ALA A 118 2.33 32.22 12.62
CA ALA A 118 3.65 32.71 12.97
C ALA A 118 3.97 34.06 12.30
N ILE A 119 3.67 34.18 10.99
CA ILE A 119 3.84 35.43 10.24
C ILE A 119 2.98 36.54 10.86
N ARG A 120 1.70 36.25 11.13
CA ARG A 120 0.79 37.22 11.75
C ARG A 120 1.32 37.70 13.11
N GLY A 121 1.81 36.78 13.94
CA GLY A 121 2.41 37.10 15.24
C GLY A 121 3.64 38.00 15.10
N ALA A 122 4.55 37.68 14.18
CA ALA A 122 5.73 38.49 13.91
C ALA A 122 5.37 39.90 13.44
N MET A 123 4.39 40.03 12.51
CA MET A 123 3.93 41.33 12.02
C MET A 123 3.27 42.17 13.11
N MET A 124 2.47 41.56 13.99
CA MET A 124 1.83 42.28 15.10
C MET A 124 2.83 42.73 16.19
N ALA A 125 3.98 42.06 16.29
CA ALA A 125 5.04 42.46 17.21
C ALA A 125 5.90 43.63 16.68
N LEU A 126 5.95 43.84 15.36
CA LEU A 126 6.81 44.88 14.75
C LEU A 126 6.54 46.29 15.28
N PRO A 127 5.28 46.78 15.38
CA PRO A 127 5.03 48.12 15.90
C PRO A 127 5.57 48.33 17.31
N GLY A 128 5.42 47.34 18.20
CA GLY A 128 5.94 47.40 19.57
C GLY A 128 7.47 47.42 19.63
N ARG A 129 8.13 46.64 18.77
CA ARG A 129 9.61 46.62 18.68
C ARG A 129 10.19 47.89 18.04
N LEU A 130 9.45 48.51 17.11
CA LEU A 130 9.91 49.68 16.36
C LEU A 130 9.56 51.02 17.03
N ALA A 131 8.59 51.05 17.94
CA ALA A 131 7.99 52.29 18.45
C ALA A 131 9.02 53.29 18.99
N VAL A 132 9.96 52.85 19.83
CA VAL A 132 10.94 53.73 20.48
C VAL A 132 12.03 54.18 19.52
N ASP A 133 12.60 53.24 18.76
CA ASP A 133 13.72 53.51 17.87
C ASP A 133 13.30 54.39 16.67
N VAL A 134 12.13 54.14 16.10
CA VAL A 134 11.59 54.96 14.99
C VAL A 134 11.19 56.35 15.48
N ALA A 135 10.60 56.48 16.68
CA ALA A 135 10.25 57.78 17.25
C ALA A 135 11.49 58.63 17.58
N SER A 136 12.64 58.00 17.81
CA SER A 136 13.91 58.66 18.13
C SER A 136 14.76 59.00 16.90
N ALA A 137 14.30 58.65 15.69
CA ALA A 137 15.05 58.90 14.46
C ALA A 137 15.07 60.40 14.10
N ASN A 138 16.23 60.90 13.68
CA ASN A 138 16.45 62.31 13.35
C ASN A 138 16.10 62.64 11.89
N SER A 139 15.82 61.64 11.06
CA SER A 139 15.41 61.82 9.68
C SER A 139 14.54 60.68 9.16
N PRO A 140 13.73 60.91 8.12
CA PRO A 140 12.99 59.84 7.44
C PRO A 140 13.89 58.71 6.90
N ALA A 141 15.12 59.03 6.48
CA ALA A 141 16.08 58.04 6.00
C ALA A 141 16.57 57.11 7.12
N GLU A 142 16.86 57.67 8.29
CA GLU A 142 17.25 56.91 9.48
C GLU A 142 16.10 56.00 9.96
N ALA A 143 14.87 56.53 10.01
CA ALA A 143 13.68 55.74 10.34
C ALA A 143 13.47 54.57 9.37
N ALA A 144 13.66 54.79 8.06
CA ALA A 144 13.55 53.74 7.05
C ALA A 144 14.61 52.64 7.21
N GLU A 145 15.83 52.97 7.61
CA GLU A 145 16.88 51.99 7.91
C GLU A 145 16.57 51.15 9.15
N ILE A 146 16.04 51.77 10.21
CA ILE A 146 15.60 51.07 11.42
C ILE A 146 14.50 50.06 11.09
N ILE A 147 13.48 50.49 10.34
CA ILE A 147 12.37 49.63 9.90
C ILE A 147 12.91 48.47 9.03
N ARG A 148 13.74 48.76 8.03
CA ARG A 148 14.31 47.72 7.15
C ARG A 148 15.11 46.68 7.93
N ARG A 149 15.91 47.12 8.91
CA ARG A 149 16.70 46.22 9.76
C ARG A 149 15.82 45.27 10.55
N GLU A 150 14.76 45.78 11.17
CA GLU A 150 13.87 44.96 12.00
C GLU A 150 13.00 44.01 11.16
N VAL A 151 12.51 44.46 10.00
CA VAL A 151 11.81 43.60 9.04
C VAL A 151 12.73 42.46 8.58
N ASN A 152 13.99 42.75 8.23
CA ASN A 152 14.96 41.71 7.84
C ASN A 152 15.30 40.75 8.99
N LYS A 153 15.23 41.20 10.24
CA LYS A 153 15.38 40.34 11.42
C LYS A 153 14.18 39.42 11.59
N ALA A 154 12.96 39.96 11.54
CA ALA A 154 11.72 39.17 11.59
C ALA A 154 11.64 38.14 10.44
N MET A 155 12.05 38.52 9.23
CA MET A 155 12.12 37.61 8.08
C MET A 155 13.15 36.49 8.30
N ARG A 156 14.29 36.76 8.94
CA ARG A 156 15.26 35.72 9.30
C ARG A 156 14.70 34.76 10.36
N GLU A 157 14.02 35.29 11.38
CA GLU A 157 13.32 34.50 12.39
C GLU A 157 12.25 33.58 11.75
N LEU A 158 11.47 34.11 10.82
CA LEU A 158 10.48 33.34 10.05
C LEU A 158 11.13 32.32 9.09
N SER A 159 12.25 32.65 8.47
CA SER A 159 12.96 31.73 7.56
C SER A 159 13.58 30.52 8.29
N ASN A 160 13.87 30.68 9.59
CA ASN A 160 14.30 29.58 10.45
C ASN A 160 13.14 28.67 10.86
N TYR A 161 11.89 29.03 10.56
CA TYR A 161 10.75 28.14 10.66
C TYR A 161 10.84 27.09 9.55
N ARG A 162 11.66 26.06 9.80
CA ARG A 162 11.85 24.95 8.87
C ARG A 162 10.84 23.85 9.13
N TYR A 163 10.47 23.21 8.02
CA TYR A 163 9.84 21.89 8.00
C TYR A 163 10.58 20.94 8.97
N ASP A 164 9.86 20.38 9.94
CA ASP A 164 10.37 19.38 10.88
C ASP A 164 9.80 18.00 10.48
N PRO A 165 10.63 17.13 9.83
CA PRO A 165 10.20 15.79 9.45
C PRO A 165 9.70 14.96 10.63
N LYS A 166 10.23 15.18 11.85
CA LYS A 166 9.87 14.39 13.02
C LYS A 166 8.47 14.71 13.53
N LYS A 167 8.08 15.99 13.52
CA LYS A 167 6.70 16.39 13.82
C LYS A 167 5.70 15.78 12.86
N TYR A 168 6.08 15.67 11.58
CA TYR A 168 5.23 15.00 10.59
C TYR A 168 5.13 13.49 10.86
N GLU A 169 6.25 12.80 11.10
CA GLU A 169 6.27 11.38 11.46
C GLU A 169 5.45 11.07 12.72
N GLU A 170 5.50 11.95 13.72
CA GLU A 170 4.72 11.83 14.96
C GLU A 170 3.21 11.93 14.68
N ARG A 171 2.77 12.89 13.86
CA ARG A 171 1.35 13.02 13.47
C ARG A 171 0.86 11.87 12.62
N VAL A 172 1.70 11.33 11.72
CA VAL A 172 1.39 10.10 10.98
C VAL A 172 1.21 8.94 11.95
N ARG A 173 2.07 8.83 12.97
CA ARG A 173 1.99 7.79 13.99
C ARG A 173 0.74 7.91 14.86
N GLU A 174 0.42 9.10 15.35
CA GLU A 174 -0.80 9.37 16.14
C GLU A 174 -2.06 9.00 15.35
N ARG A 175 -2.12 9.37 14.07
CA ARG A 175 -3.26 9.04 13.22
C ARG A 175 -3.40 7.53 13.00
N ARG A 176 -2.29 6.84 12.71
CA ARG A 176 -2.31 5.38 12.59
C ARG A 176 -2.73 4.70 13.89
N ALA A 177 -2.34 5.26 15.04
CA ALA A 177 -2.80 4.76 16.33
C ALA A 177 -4.32 4.95 16.48
N TRP A 178 -4.87 6.09 16.06
CA TRP A 178 -6.30 6.38 16.12
C TRP A 178 -7.13 5.55 15.13
N GLU A 179 -6.65 5.34 13.90
CA GLU A 179 -7.26 4.45 12.90
C GLU A 179 -7.21 2.97 13.34
N ALA A 180 -6.13 2.54 13.99
CA ALA A 180 -6.02 1.20 14.53
C ALA A 180 -6.91 0.97 15.77
N ASP A 181 -7.22 2.03 16.52
CA ASP A 181 -8.11 2.00 17.68
C ASP A 181 -9.58 2.05 17.25
N SER A 182 -9.95 2.99 16.37
CA SER A 182 -11.30 3.12 15.81
C SER A 182 -11.73 1.95 14.92
N GLY A 183 -10.78 1.18 14.36
CA GLY A 183 -11.06 -0.06 13.63
C GLY A 183 -11.43 -1.25 14.51
N ARG A 184 -11.26 -1.18 15.83
CA ARG A 184 -11.66 -2.24 16.78
C ARG A 184 -13.10 -2.10 17.27
N ASP A 185 -13.68 -0.91 17.18
CA ASP A 185 -15.04 -0.63 17.67
C ASP A 185 -16.15 -0.99 16.65
N VAL A 186 -15.78 -1.46 15.45
CA VAL A 186 -16.76 -1.80 14.38
C VAL A 186 -17.08 -3.30 14.32
N ASP A 187 -16.43 -4.14 15.13
CA ASP A 187 -16.65 -5.60 15.13
C ASP A 187 -17.46 -6.10 16.34
N ASP A 188 -17.99 -5.20 17.18
CA ASP A 188 -18.86 -5.54 18.32
C ASP A 188 -20.19 -4.78 18.23
N GLY A 189 -21.05 -5.19 17.27
CA GLY A 189 -22.38 -4.63 17.04
C GLY A 189 -23.30 -5.56 16.27
#